data_AF-A0A9D3UAA1-F1
#
_entry.id   AF-A0A9D3UAA1-F1
#
_cell.length_a   1.000
_cell.length_b   1.000
_cell.length_c   1.000
_cell.angle_alpha   90.00
_cell.angle_beta   90.00
_cell.angle_gamma   90.00
#
_symmetry.space_group_name_H-M   'P 1'
#
loop_
_entity.id
_entity.type
_entity.pdbx_description
1 polymer ?
#
loop_
_entity_poly.entity_id
_entity_poly.type
_entity_poly.pdbx_seq_one_letter_code
_entity_poly.pdbx_strand_id
1 'polypeptide(L)'
;MVNSMARSFLQVAATEEVASPLRVVQIKGLVILKIIKHCKEFSPALITGQLLGLDVGSVLEVANYFSFPIREEDEEIEDDRANYQLEMMRCLREVNVDNNIVGW
;
A
#
# COMPACT_ATOMS: atom_id res chain seq x y z
N MET A 1 -0.07 -41.38 29.04
CA MET A 1 -1.19 -40.43 28.85
C MET A 1 -0.59 -39.13 28.34
N VAL A 2 -0.84 -38.81 27.07
CA VAL A 2 -0.31 -37.59 26.42
C VAL A 2 -1.36 -36.51 26.62
N ASN A 3 -1.08 -35.53 27.49
CA ASN A 3 -2.01 -34.44 27.71
C ASN A 3 -1.72 -33.32 26.70
N SER A 4 -2.49 -33.29 25.62
CA SER A 4 -2.52 -32.19 24.67
C SER A 4 -3.09 -30.95 25.37
N MET A 5 -2.21 -30.05 25.81
CA MET A 5 -2.60 -28.78 26.41
C MET A 5 -3.16 -27.86 25.32
N ALA A 6 -4.47 -27.95 25.08
CA ALA A 6 -5.18 -26.99 24.24
C ALA A 6 -5.10 -25.61 24.91
N ARG A 7 -4.45 -24.65 24.25
CA ARG A 7 -4.35 -23.28 24.74
C ARG A 7 -5.74 -22.63 24.68
N SER A 8 -6.13 -21.95 25.76
CA SER A 8 -7.39 -21.21 25.86
C SER A 8 -7.42 -20.06 24.84
N PHE A 9 -8.60 -19.75 24.29
CA PHE A 9 -8.82 -18.61 23.39
C PHE A 9 -8.35 -17.28 23.99
N LEU A 10 -8.45 -17.11 25.31
CA LEU A 10 -7.94 -15.93 26.01
C LEU A 10 -6.41 -15.82 25.95
N GLN A 11 -5.71 -16.95 25.89
CA GLN A 11 -4.25 -16.99 25.82
C GLN A 11 -3.71 -16.75 24.41
N VAL A 12 -4.53 -17.02 23.38
CA VAL A 12 -4.25 -16.65 21.99
C VAL A 12 -4.49 -15.15 21.75
N ALA A 13 -5.50 -14.58 22.42
CA ALA A 13 -5.79 -13.15 22.35
C ALA A 13 -4.76 -12.26 23.09
N ALA A 14 -4.01 -12.83 24.05
CA ALA A 14 -3.05 -12.12 24.89
C ALA A 14 -1.62 -12.09 24.33
N THR A 15 -1.34 -12.79 23.23
CA THR A 15 -0.10 -12.57 22.47
C THR A 15 -0.29 -11.33 21.61
N GLU A 16 0.09 -10.16 22.13
CA GLU A 16 0.52 -9.07 21.26
C GLU A 16 1.70 -9.61 20.44
N GLU A 17 1.44 -9.96 19.18
CA GLU A 17 2.52 -10.21 18.24
C GLU A 17 3.25 -8.89 18.08
N VAL A 18 4.39 -8.76 18.74
CA VAL A 18 5.31 -7.63 18.56
C VAL A 18 5.69 -7.64 17.09
N ALA A 19 5.13 -6.68 16.33
CA ALA A 19 5.39 -6.55 14.91
C ALA A 19 6.91 -6.50 14.69
N SER A 20 7.44 -7.47 13.94
CA SER A 20 8.87 -7.52 13.67
C SER A 20 9.28 -6.26 12.90
N PRO A 21 10.43 -5.64 13.21
CA PRO A 21 10.89 -4.47 12.48
C PRO A 21 10.97 -4.76 10.98
N LEU A 22 10.50 -3.81 10.17
CA LEU A 22 10.59 -3.93 8.71
C LEU A 22 12.06 -3.98 8.28
N ARG A 23 12.43 -4.97 7.47
CA ARG A 23 13.81 -5.20 7.00
C ARG A 23 13.97 -5.10 5.51
N VAL A 24 12.95 -5.47 4.75
CA VAL A 24 13.01 -5.60 3.29
C VAL A 24 11.77 -4.98 2.67
N VAL A 25 11.95 -4.30 1.55
CA VAL A 25 10.84 -3.87 0.69
C VAL A 25 10.93 -4.66 -0.60
N GLN A 26 9.89 -5.41 -0.91
CA GLN A 26 9.78 -6.20 -2.12
C GLN A 26 8.80 -5.55 -3.07
N ILE A 27 9.26 -5.13 -4.25
CA ILE A 27 8.43 -4.41 -5.22
C ILE A 27 8.13 -5.32 -6.41
N LYS A 28 6.85 -5.50 -6.76
CA LYS A 28 6.46 -6.25 -7.96
C LYS A 28 6.97 -5.52 -9.21
N GLY A 29 7.45 -6.28 -10.20
CA GLY A 29 7.96 -5.70 -11.45
C GLY A 29 6.94 -4.81 -12.18
N LEU A 30 5.65 -5.14 -12.13
CA LEU A 30 4.59 -4.33 -12.73
C LEU A 30 4.49 -2.93 -12.08
N VAL A 31 4.74 -2.82 -10.77
CA VAL A 31 4.76 -1.52 -10.07
C VAL A 31 5.87 -0.64 -10.62
N ILE A 32 7.07 -1.20 -10.76
CA ILE A 32 8.23 -0.49 -11.35
C ILE A 32 7.92 -0.01 -12.77
N LEU A 33 7.29 -0.85 -13.60
CA LEU A 33 6.90 -0.46 -14.96
C LEU A 33 5.89 0.70 -14.98
N LYS A 34 4.92 0.69 -14.06
CA LYS A 34 3.93 1.79 -13.95
C LYS A 34 4.59 3.10 -13.51
N ILE A 35 5.53 3.03 -12.56
CA ILE A 35 6.32 4.20 -12.12
C ILE A 35 7.17 4.75 -13.28
N ILE A 36 7.91 3.89 -13.98
CA ILE A 36 8.73 4.30 -15.14
C ILE A 36 7.87 4.96 -16.21
N LYS A 37 6.71 4.37 -16.51
CA LYS A 37 5.75 4.94 -17.47
C LYS A 37 5.31 6.34 -17.04
N HIS A 38 4.89 6.48 -15.78
CA HIS A 38 4.46 7.76 -15.23
C HIS A 38 5.56 8.84 -15.31
N CYS A 39 6.78 8.54 -14.88
CA CYS A 39 7.89 9.49 -14.98
C CYS A 39 8.19 9.90 -16.43
N LYS A 40 8.07 8.96 -17.40
CA LYS A 40 8.34 9.25 -18.81
C LYS A 40 7.26 10.11 -19.46
N GLU A 41 5.99 9.85 -19.16
CA GLU A 41 4.87 10.57 -19.78
C GLU A 41 4.80 12.04 -19.33
N PHE A 42 5.29 12.33 -18.13
CA PHE A 42 5.21 13.67 -17.54
C PHE A 42 6.57 14.34 -17.35
N SER A 43 7.63 13.82 -17.95
CA SER A 43 8.94 14.47 -17.96
C SER A 43 8.84 15.84 -18.66
N PRO A 44 9.42 16.93 -18.10
CA PRO A 44 10.36 16.98 -16.98
C PRO A 44 9.72 17.29 -15.61
N ALA A 45 8.39 17.29 -15.49
CA ALA A 45 7.71 17.63 -14.26
C ALA A 45 8.02 16.62 -13.14
N LEU A 46 8.07 17.12 -11.90
CA LEU A 46 8.13 16.27 -10.72
C LEU A 46 6.73 15.67 -10.49
N ILE A 47 6.66 14.34 -10.43
CA ILE A 47 5.40 13.62 -10.22
C ILE A 47 5.45 12.76 -8.96
N THR A 48 4.27 12.44 -8.44
CA THR A 48 4.09 11.57 -7.28
C THR A 48 2.90 10.64 -7.49
N GLY A 49 2.83 9.54 -6.75
CA GLY A 49 1.75 8.57 -6.80
C GLY A 49 1.59 7.85 -5.46
N GLN A 50 0.69 6.88 -5.42
CA GLN A 50 0.43 6.08 -4.23
C GLN A 50 0.91 4.64 -4.43
N LEU A 51 1.66 4.11 -3.46
CA LEU A 51 2.05 2.71 -3.39
C LEU A 51 1.07 1.93 -2.52
N LEU A 52 0.65 0.77 -3.02
CA LEU A 52 -0.25 -0.15 -2.35
C LEU A 52 0.42 -1.49 -2.13
N GLY A 53 0.16 -2.10 -0.98
CA GLY A 53 0.91 -3.27 -0.55
C GLY A 53 0.46 -3.83 0.78
N LEU A 54 1.20 -4.80 1.28
CA LEU A 54 0.94 -5.44 2.58
C LEU A 54 2.25 -5.57 3.36
N ASP A 55 2.15 -5.45 4.67
CA ASP A 55 3.23 -5.83 5.58
C ASP A 55 3.07 -7.32 5.93
N VAL A 56 4.09 -8.11 5.60
CA VAL A 56 4.13 -9.56 5.84
C VAL A 56 5.39 -9.88 6.66
N GLY A 57 5.24 -9.80 7.98
CA GLY A 57 6.30 -10.08 8.93
C GLY A 57 7.39 -8.99 8.93
N SER A 58 8.46 -9.21 8.16
CA SER A 58 9.59 -8.25 8.05
C SER A 58 9.77 -7.71 6.63
N VAL A 59 8.81 -8.01 5.74
CA VAL A 59 8.83 -7.64 4.33
C VAL A 59 7.61 -6.79 4.00
N LEU A 60 7.84 -5.61 3.42
CA LEU A 60 6.80 -4.76 2.87
C LEU A 60 6.65 -5.11 1.39
N GLU A 61 5.58 -5.81 1.06
CA GLU A 61 5.27 -6.19 -0.31
C GLU A 61 4.52 -5.06 -1.01
N VAL A 62 5.19 -4.35 -1.91
CA VAL A 62 4.57 -3.35 -2.77
C VAL A 62 3.99 -4.05 -4.00
N ALA A 63 2.66 -4.20 -3.99
CA ALA A 63 1.93 -4.99 -4.97
C ALA A 63 1.35 -4.16 -6.11
N ASN A 64 1.01 -2.89 -5.87
CA ASN A 64 0.42 -2.00 -6.88
C ASN A 64 0.84 -0.54 -6.68
N TYR A 65 0.57 0.29 -7.69
CA TYR A 65 0.86 1.71 -7.71
C TYR A 65 -0.17 2.45 -8.57
N PHE A 66 -0.56 3.66 -8.21
CA PHE A 66 -1.28 4.54 -9.12
C PHE A 66 -0.76 5.98 -9.06
N SER A 67 -0.82 6.64 -10.21
CA SER A 67 -0.37 8.02 -10.38
C SER A 67 -1.39 9.01 -9.84
N PHE A 68 -0.92 10.09 -9.22
CA PHE A 68 -1.75 11.27 -9.03
C PHE A 68 -1.79 12.10 -10.32
N PRO A 69 -2.94 12.68 -10.67
CA PRO A 69 -3.02 13.62 -11.78
C PRO A 69 -2.18 14.87 -11.48
N ILE A 70 -1.49 15.40 -12.50
CA ILE A 70 -0.81 16.70 -12.41
C ILE A 70 -1.85 17.79 -12.53
N ARG A 71 -1.86 18.73 -11.59
CA ARG A 71 -2.65 19.98 -11.68
C ARG A 71 -1.73 21.17 -11.44
N GLU A 72 -2.00 22.27 -12.14
CA GLU A 72 -1.32 23.54 -11.95
C GLU A 72 -1.65 24.09 -10.54
N GLU A 73 -0.71 24.80 -9.95
CA GLU A 73 -0.68 25.21 -8.54
C GLU A 73 -1.91 26.02 -8.12
N ASP A 74 -2.82 25.43 -7.34
CA ASP A 74 -3.87 26.13 -6.60
C ASP A 74 -4.08 25.47 -5.22
N GLU A 75 -4.50 26.26 -4.22
CA GLU A 75 -4.60 25.85 -2.80
C GLU A 75 -5.67 24.77 -2.52
N GLU A 76 -6.51 24.40 -3.50
CA GLU A 76 -7.55 23.35 -3.40
C GLU A 76 -7.02 21.92 -3.66
N ILE A 77 -5.71 21.77 -3.87
CA ILE A 77 -5.07 20.51 -4.30
C ILE A 77 -5.18 19.37 -3.27
N GLU A 78 -5.21 19.65 -1.96
CA GLU A 78 -5.19 18.59 -0.93
C GLU A 78 -6.52 17.83 -0.85
N ASP A 79 -7.65 18.54 -0.81
CA ASP A 79 -8.99 17.93 -0.78
C ASP A 79 -9.26 17.11 -2.06
N ASP A 80 -8.82 17.62 -3.20
CA ASP A 80 -8.92 16.93 -4.49
C ASP A 80 -8.07 15.66 -4.54
N ARG A 81 -6.85 15.67 -3.99
CA ARG A 81 -6.00 14.47 -3.91
C ARG A 81 -6.63 13.42 -2.99
N ALA A 82 -7.15 13.84 -1.84
CA ALA A 82 -7.82 12.95 -0.90
C ALA A 82 -9.04 12.28 -1.54
N ASN A 83 -9.88 13.06 -2.24
CA ASN A 83 -11.03 12.55 -2.98
C ASN A 83 -10.63 11.59 -4.10
N TYR A 84 -9.62 11.95 -4.90
CA TYR A 84 -9.12 11.07 -5.96
C TYR A 84 -8.58 9.75 -5.39
N GLN A 85 -7.85 9.81 -4.29
CA GLN A 85 -7.34 8.63 -3.60
C GLN A 85 -8.49 7.75 -3.11
N LEU A 86 -9.51 8.31 -2.45
CA LEU A 86 -10.68 7.55 -1.99
C LEU A 86 -11.41 6.84 -3.14
N GLU A 87 -11.67 7.55 -4.23
CA GLU A 87 -12.33 6.96 -5.41
C GLU A 87 -11.47 5.87 -6.06
N MET A 88 -10.16 6.07 -6.18
CA MET A 88 -9.26 5.05 -6.73
C MET A 88 -9.24 3.78 -5.87
N MET A 89 -9.24 3.95 -4.56
CA MET A 89 -9.29 2.83 -3.60
C MET A 89 -10.60 2.06 -3.73
N ARG A 90 -11.73 2.76 -3.95
CA ARG A 90 -13.02 2.15 -4.24
C ARG A 90 -12.97 1.35 -5.55
N CYS A 91 -12.48 1.94 -6.65
CA CYS A 91 -12.36 1.24 -7.93
C CYS A 91 -11.52 -0.03 -7.84
N LEU A 92 -10.38 0.02 -7.12
CA LEU A 92 -9.53 -1.15 -6.92
C LEU A 92 -10.22 -2.26 -6.12
N ARG A 93 -10.99 -1.88 -5.10
CA ARG A 93 -11.80 -2.82 -4.31
C ARG A 93 -12.85 -3.52 -5.17
N GLU A 94 -13.52 -2.78 -6.06
CA GLU A 94 -14.56 -3.31 -6.96
C GLU A 94 -14.02 -4.40 -7.91
N VAL A 95 -12.72 -4.38 -8.21
CA VAL A 95 -12.03 -5.40 -9.03
C VAL A 95 -11.16 -6.35 -8.22
N ASN A 96 -11.39 -6.47 -6.91
CA ASN A 96 -10.69 -7.38 -6.00
C ASN A 96 -9.16 -7.18 -5.95
N VAL A 97 -8.71 -5.93 -6.13
CA VAL A 97 -7.31 -5.56 -5.92
C VAL A 97 -7.16 -4.98 -4.53
N ASP A 98 -6.23 -5.55 -3.75
CA ASP A 98 -5.85 -5.01 -2.45
C ASP A 98 -5.37 -3.56 -2.58
N ASN A 99 -5.86 -2.71 -1.69
CA ASN A 99 -5.67 -1.28 -1.76
C ASN A 99 -5.03 -0.70 -0.48
N ASN A 100 -4.39 -1.52 0.35
CA ASN A 100 -3.76 -1.01 1.56
C ASN A 100 -2.59 -0.08 1.21
N ILE A 101 -2.61 1.14 1.74
CA ILE A 101 -1.61 2.16 1.48
C ILE A 101 -0.35 1.85 2.29
N VAL A 102 0.80 1.83 1.60
CA VAL A 102 2.10 1.51 2.22
C VAL A 102 3.17 2.59 2.03
N GLY A 103 2.91 3.59 1.20
CA GLY A 103 3.84 4.68 0.92
C GLY A 103 3.48 5.44 -0.36
N TRP A 104 4.35 6.35 -0.77
CA TRP A 104 4.22 7.18 -1.98
C TRP A 104 5.56 7.25 -2.72
#